data_AF-A0A5E4FPW4-F1
#
_entry.id   AF-A0A5E4FPW4-F1
#
_cell.length_a   1.000
_cell.length_b   1.000
_cell.length_c   1.000
_cell.angle_alpha   90.00
_cell.angle_beta   90.00
_cell.angle_gamma   90.00
#
_symmetry.space_group_name_H-M   'P 1'
#
loop_
_entity.id
_entity.type
_entity.pdbx_description
1 polymer ?
#
loop_
_entity_poly.entity_id
_entity_poly.type
_entity_poly.pdbx_seq_one_letter_code
_entity_poly.pdbx_strand_id
1 'polypeptide(L)'
;MKHKKDLKELEFSWGAEDADDSRKEKDVLDKLQPCVNLEKLTIRFYGGTNFPNWLGDSSFSNIQVMHLSDCSYCWSLPPVGRLPALKELCIERMKFVKTIGIEFYGRNGAYLTQPFQSLEKLEFREMPEWEEWVPSGGEYGPDFPCLQKLILNECPKLRESLPCELPCLKKLTVSECEVFHDGRATTTTTNSLNYKSLEELKISGGCQTLLSLLKTKLLSQLAIRNVVDVQCLPNYNRLQLLTLKNCPTLSSFPKDGLPTTLTSLTIDHCRSLEFLPHEMLPKLTSLHYLRIQNSCNSMRSFPLGSFPKLRTLHIWDCEYLESCSLIEEEGAVENLSHLNYLSFYKCPKMVCFPEGDLPTPNLSHFEVGECENLKSLPEHLHTLTALRSLSIWSLPNLESFAEDGRLPPNLRYFSIGNCKRLRASSVGEYWGLQALVSLEQFEIIGSDHVLETLLKEQLLPTTLHTLRIHSLSTLKSLDRKGLGHLTSLQNLYITDCNNLQCLPKEGLPPSLSYLCINYCPTLEKRYKNKTGQDWAKISHIPCIEIGKEVII
;
A
#
# COMPACT_ATOMS: atom_id res chain seq x y z
N MET A 1 7.82 3.96 44.29
CA MET A 1 7.44 2.95 43.26
C MET A 1 7.79 1.50 43.65
N LYS A 2 8.88 1.26 44.39
CA LYS A 2 9.37 -0.08 44.78
C LYS A 2 8.38 -1.03 45.47
N HIS A 3 7.34 -0.52 46.13
CA HIS A 3 6.36 -1.33 46.86
C HIS A 3 5.22 -1.89 45.98
N LYS A 4 5.08 -1.44 44.73
CA LYS A 4 4.05 -1.92 43.80
C LYS A 4 4.51 -3.21 43.11
N LYS A 5 4.41 -4.35 43.81
CA LYS A 5 4.94 -5.66 43.36
C LYS A 5 4.20 -6.29 42.18
N ASP A 6 2.94 -5.92 41.98
CA ASP A 6 2.07 -6.44 40.92
C ASP A 6 2.17 -5.62 39.62
N LEU A 7 2.99 -4.56 39.60
CA LEU A 7 3.16 -3.69 38.45
C LEU A 7 4.04 -4.37 37.38
N LYS A 8 3.42 -4.71 36.25
CA LYS A 8 4.10 -5.36 35.10
C LYS A 8 4.54 -4.39 34.03
N GLU A 9 3.78 -3.33 33.79
CA GLU A 9 4.09 -2.30 32.82
C GLU A 9 4.17 -0.94 33.51
N LEU A 10 5.13 -0.13 33.10
CA LEU A 10 5.30 1.22 33.63
C LEU A 10 5.71 2.17 32.52
N GLU A 11 5.01 3.29 32.43
CA GLU A 11 5.35 4.40 31.57
C GLU A 11 5.68 5.63 32.43
N PHE A 12 6.86 6.20 32.20
CA PHE A 12 7.19 7.54 32.65
C PHE A 12 7.12 8.50 31.46
N SER A 13 6.30 9.53 31.58
CA SER A 13 6.12 10.54 30.55
C SER A 13 6.22 11.91 31.19
N TRP A 14 7.09 12.74 30.62
CA TRP A 14 7.27 14.14 31.00
C TRP A 14 6.43 15.05 30.10
N GLY A 15 6.23 16.29 30.54
CA GLY A 15 5.63 17.31 29.69
C GLY A 15 6.53 17.55 28.46
N ALA A 16 5.92 17.82 27.30
CA ALA A 16 6.63 18.11 26.06
C ALA A 16 7.27 19.53 26.02
N GLU A 17 7.11 20.30 27.10
CA GLU A 17 7.73 21.62 27.26
C GLU A 17 9.22 21.46 27.60
N ASP A 18 10.06 22.40 27.16
CA ASP A 18 11.49 22.34 27.43
C ASP A 18 11.75 22.29 28.94
N ALA A 19 12.48 21.28 29.40
CA ALA A 19 12.78 21.12 30.81
C ALA A 19 13.64 22.29 31.32
N ASP A 20 13.12 23.02 32.31
CA ASP A 20 13.81 24.17 32.93
C ASP A 20 15.16 23.80 33.56
N ASP A 21 15.36 22.53 33.97
CA ASP A 21 16.58 22.08 34.66
C ASP A 21 16.85 20.57 34.47
N SER A 22 17.78 20.23 33.58
CA SER A 22 18.15 18.84 33.26
C SER A 22 18.70 18.04 34.45
N ARG A 23 19.23 18.68 35.49
CA ARG A 23 19.70 17.97 36.70
C ARG A 23 18.53 17.52 37.55
N LYS A 24 17.49 18.35 37.68
CA LYS A 24 16.27 17.97 38.41
C LYS A 24 15.59 16.79 37.75
N GLU A 25 15.50 16.78 36.43
CA GLU A 25 14.87 15.66 35.72
C GLU A 25 15.60 14.34 35.96
N LYS A 26 16.94 14.38 35.92
CA LYS A 26 17.77 13.22 36.26
C LYS A 26 17.54 12.74 37.69
N ASP A 27 17.56 13.65 38.67
CA ASP A 27 17.33 13.32 40.07
C ASP A 27 15.94 12.71 40.30
N VAL A 28 14.93 13.16 39.54
CA VAL A 28 13.58 12.59 39.57
C VAL A 28 13.61 11.15 39.04
N LEU A 29 14.16 10.91 37.86
CA LEU A 29 14.22 9.57 37.27
C LEU A 29 15.10 8.60 38.10
N ASP A 30 16.17 9.07 38.71
CA ASP A 30 17.00 8.29 39.65
C ASP A 30 16.19 7.84 40.89
N LYS A 31 15.31 8.69 41.41
CA LYS A 31 14.45 8.38 42.58
C LYS A 31 13.23 7.52 42.23
N LEU A 32 12.79 7.53 40.98
CA LEU A 32 11.60 6.82 40.51
C LEU A 32 11.80 5.30 40.31
N GLN A 33 12.99 4.77 40.63
CA GLN A 33 13.36 3.36 40.46
C GLN A 33 12.18 2.38 40.75
N PRO A 34 11.76 1.60 39.74
CA PRO A 34 10.60 0.71 39.83
C PRO A 34 10.89 -0.56 40.63
N CYS A 35 9.87 -1.41 40.78
CA CYS A 35 10.05 -2.75 41.33
C CYS A 35 10.75 -3.65 40.32
N VAL A 36 11.53 -4.63 40.79
CA VAL A 36 12.29 -5.59 39.96
C VAL A 36 11.43 -6.56 39.15
N ASN A 37 10.13 -6.63 39.44
CA ASN A 37 9.16 -7.50 38.76
C ASN A 37 8.62 -6.93 37.44
N LEU A 38 9.09 -5.73 37.05
CA LEU A 38 8.62 -5.04 35.86
C LEU A 38 9.00 -5.82 34.59
N GLU A 39 8.05 -5.95 33.67
CA GLU A 39 8.22 -6.65 32.38
C GLU A 39 8.36 -5.67 31.21
N LYS A 40 7.76 -4.47 31.32
CA LYS A 40 7.84 -3.45 30.29
C LYS A 40 8.06 -2.06 30.88
N LEU A 41 9.02 -1.33 30.32
CA LEU A 41 9.34 0.04 30.71
C LEU A 41 9.30 0.96 29.49
N THR A 42 8.50 2.02 29.58
CA THR A 42 8.45 3.10 28.59
C THR A 42 8.91 4.40 29.25
N ILE A 43 9.80 5.14 28.59
CA ILE A 43 10.22 6.50 28.99
C ILE A 43 9.99 7.43 27.80
N ARG A 44 9.23 8.51 28.03
CA ARG A 44 8.87 9.52 27.02
C ARG A 44 9.20 10.92 27.48
N PHE A 45 9.69 11.76 26.56
CA PHE A 45 9.94 13.19 26.81
C PHE A 45 10.92 13.50 27.96
N TYR A 46 11.77 12.55 28.34
CA TYR A 46 12.71 12.76 29.45
C TYR A 46 13.70 13.90 29.13
N GLY A 47 13.66 14.95 29.96
CA GLY A 47 14.43 16.19 29.77
C GLY A 47 15.86 16.17 30.31
N GLY A 48 16.32 15.05 30.89
CA GLY A 48 17.70 14.94 31.37
C GLY A 48 18.70 14.73 30.23
N THR A 49 19.96 15.08 30.46
CA THR A 49 21.04 14.90 29.46
C THR A 49 21.66 13.51 29.45
N ASN A 50 21.40 12.71 30.49
CA ASN A 50 21.93 11.36 30.64
C ASN A 50 20.92 10.49 31.39
N PHE A 51 20.93 9.20 31.08
CA PHE A 51 20.12 8.22 31.77
C PHE A 51 20.75 7.73 33.09
N PRO A 52 19.93 7.32 34.08
CA PRO A 52 20.38 6.57 35.24
C PRO A 52 21.11 5.28 34.89
N ASN A 53 22.10 4.91 35.71
CA ASN A 53 22.73 3.59 35.61
C ASN A 53 21.77 2.45 35.96
N TRP A 54 20.72 2.70 36.77
CA TRP A 54 19.79 1.65 37.20
C TRP A 54 19.01 1.04 36.03
N LEU A 55 18.83 1.77 34.93
CA LEU A 55 18.10 1.27 33.74
C LEU A 55 18.75 0.04 33.10
N GLY A 56 20.06 -0.14 33.32
CA GLY A 56 20.82 -1.32 32.90
C GLY A 56 21.24 -2.22 34.06
N ASP A 57 20.61 -2.09 35.24
CA ASP A 57 20.96 -2.93 36.38
C ASP A 57 20.36 -4.34 36.19
N SER A 58 21.19 -5.37 36.35
CA SER A 58 20.78 -6.77 36.15
C SER A 58 19.75 -7.26 37.16
N SER A 59 19.53 -6.53 38.27
CA SER A 59 18.42 -6.78 39.20
C SER A 59 17.04 -6.65 38.54
N PHE A 60 16.91 -5.92 37.44
CA PHE A 60 15.69 -5.86 36.63
C PHE A 60 15.60 -7.05 35.66
N SER A 61 15.64 -8.26 36.22
CA SER A 61 15.76 -9.51 35.47
C SER A 61 14.53 -9.88 34.63
N ASN A 62 13.39 -9.18 34.82
CA ASN A 62 12.13 -9.50 34.16
C ASN A 62 11.78 -8.56 33.01
N ILE A 63 12.52 -7.45 32.82
CA ILE A 63 12.22 -6.48 31.76
C ILE A 63 12.47 -7.15 30.41
N GLN A 64 11.40 -7.35 29.66
CA GLN A 64 11.39 -7.95 28.32
C GLN A 64 11.26 -6.89 27.23
N VAL A 65 10.59 -5.78 27.50
CA VAL A 65 10.34 -4.72 26.51
C VAL A 65 10.75 -3.37 27.08
N MET A 66 11.56 -2.63 26.33
CA MET A 66 11.93 -1.25 26.71
C MET A 66 11.75 -0.29 25.54
N HIS A 67 11.02 0.80 25.78
CA HIS A 67 10.75 1.84 24.80
C HIS A 67 11.27 3.18 25.33
N LEU A 68 12.19 3.81 24.62
CA LEU A 68 12.71 5.14 24.93
C LEU A 68 12.36 6.07 23.76
N SER A 69 11.60 7.12 24.02
CA SER A 69 11.05 7.98 22.97
C SER A 69 11.10 9.45 23.36
N ASP A 70 11.35 10.33 22.40
CA ASP A 70 11.36 11.78 22.57
C ASP A 70 12.30 12.29 23.69
N CYS A 71 13.34 11.53 24.08
CA CYS A 71 14.31 11.96 25.12
C CYS A 71 15.43 12.80 24.48
N SER A 72 15.02 13.89 23.83
CA SER A 72 15.85 14.64 22.87
C SER A 72 17.18 15.16 23.42
N TYR A 73 17.23 15.48 24.73
CA TYR A 73 18.38 16.07 25.40
C TYR A 73 19.50 15.08 25.77
N CYS A 74 19.24 13.78 25.66
CA CYS A 74 20.21 12.75 26.01
C CYS A 74 21.37 12.70 25.01
N TRP A 75 22.61 12.65 25.53
CA TRP A 75 23.82 12.52 24.72
C TRP A 75 24.28 11.07 24.55
N SER A 76 23.82 10.16 25.41
CA SER A 76 24.16 8.74 25.38
C SER A 76 22.97 7.85 25.73
N LEU A 77 23.03 6.60 25.30
CA LEU A 77 22.03 5.58 25.62
C LEU A 77 22.31 4.92 26.97
N PRO A 78 21.27 4.40 27.66
CA PRO A 78 21.45 3.70 28.94
C PRO A 78 22.12 2.32 28.73
N PRO A 79 22.75 1.75 29.78
CA PRO A 79 23.48 0.47 29.71
C PRO A 79 22.59 -0.78 29.68
N VAL A 80 21.59 -0.79 28.81
CA VAL A 80 20.51 -1.79 28.75
C VAL A 80 20.97 -3.17 28.25
N GLY A 81 22.18 -3.27 27.68
CA GLY A 81 22.77 -4.54 27.27
C GLY A 81 22.98 -5.56 28.40
N ARG A 82 22.91 -5.12 29.65
CA ARG A 82 22.99 -5.96 30.86
C ARG A 82 21.69 -6.64 31.26
N LEU A 83 20.56 -6.25 30.67
CA LEU A 83 19.25 -6.79 31.03
C LEU A 83 19.09 -8.21 30.48
N PRO A 84 18.97 -9.26 31.33
CA PRO A 84 19.08 -10.65 30.89
C PRO A 84 17.85 -11.12 30.10
N ALA A 85 16.67 -10.55 30.35
CA ALA A 85 15.40 -10.95 29.72
C ALA A 85 14.95 -10.00 28.60
N LEU A 86 15.71 -8.95 28.27
CA LEU A 86 15.30 -7.95 27.29
C LEU A 86 15.21 -8.58 25.89
N LYS A 87 13.99 -8.62 25.34
CA LYS A 87 13.66 -9.18 24.02
C LYS A 87 13.42 -8.11 22.97
N GLU A 88 12.79 -6.99 23.37
CA GLU A 88 12.48 -5.90 22.46
C GLU A 88 12.98 -4.56 23.00
N LEU A 89 13.72 -3.84 22.16
CA LEU A 89 14.19 -2.50 22.45
C LEU A 89 13.84 -1.56 21.30
N CYS A 90 13.08 -0.53 21.61
CA CYS A 90 12.73 0.55 20.69
C CYS A 90 13.28 1.88 21.22
N ILE A 91 14.08 2.55 20.40
CA ILE A 91 14.67 3.86 20.71
C ILE A 91 14.32 4.80 19.57
N GLU A 92 13.58 5.85 19.89
CA GLU A 92 13.13 6.82 18.88
C GLU A 92 13.35 8.26 19.32
N ARG A 93 13.62 9.13 18.35
CA ARG A 93 13.69 10.60 18.55
C ARG A 93 14.71 11.04 19.60
N MET A 94 15.89 10.43 19.60
CA MET A 94 17.02 10.88 20.42
C MET A 94 17.88 11.87 19.63
N LYS A 95 17.59 13.16 19.76
CA LYS A 95 18.16 14.20 18.89
C LYS A 95 19.67 14.35 18.99
N PHE A 96 20.27 14.26 20.17
CA PHE A 96 21.70 14.57 20.36
C PHE A 96 22.63 13.36 20.52
N VAL A 97 22.10 12.13 20.42
CA VAL A 97 22.94 10.92 20.47
C VAL A 97 23.76 10.83 19.19
N LYS A 98 25.08 10.99 19.31
CA LYS A 98 26.03 10.95 18.18
C LYS A 98 26.67 9.60 17.96
N THR A 99 26.98 8.90 19.05
CA THR A 99 27.66 7.61 19.02
C THR A 99 26.91 6.64 19.91
N ILE A 100 26.70 5.43 19.43
CA ILE A 100 26.29 4.29 20.25
C ILE A 100 27.55 3.46 20.47
N GLY A 101 28.05 3.46 21.71
CA GLY A 101 29.30 2.79 22.07
C GLY A 101 29.16 1.82 23.23
N ILE A 102 30.29 1.57 23.90
CA ILE A 102 30.44 0.60 25.00
C ILE A 102 29.44 0.82 26.16
N GLU A 103 28.97 2.06 26.33
CA GLU A 103 28.00 2.43 27.35
C GLU A 103 26.67 1.70 27.16
N PHE A 104 26.22 1.52 25.91
CA PHE A 104 24.95 0.86 25.59
C PHE A 104 24.95 -0.62 25.98
N TYR A 105 26.10 -1.28 25.84
CA TYR A 105 26.31 -2.68 26.20
C TYR A 105 26.50 -2.88 27.71
N GLY A 106 26.75 -1.80 28.48
CA GLY A 106 27.02 -1.86 29.91
C GLY A 106 28.38 -2.48 30.27
N ARG A 107 29.41 -2.29 29.44
CA ARG A 107 30.76 -2.82 29.69
C ARG A 107 31.64 -1.81 30.46
N ASN A 108 32.01 -2.13 31.71
CA ASN A 108 32.93 -1.34 32.56
C ASN A 108 34.06 -2.20 33.19
N GLY A 109 34.81 -2.94 32.37
CA GLY A 109 36.07 -3.61 32.77
C GLY A 109 36.01 -5.11 33.14
N ALA A 110 37.20 -5.75 33.03
CA ALA A 110 37.73 -7.09 33.38
C ALA A 110 36.86 -8.38 33.39
N TYR A 111 35.55 -8.35 33.61
CA TYR A 111 34.69 -9.53 33.54
C TYR A 111 33.34 -9.12 32.95
N LEU A 112 33.05 -9.49 31.71
CA LEU A 112 31.86 -8.98 31.02
C LEU A 112 31.10 -10.10 30.35
N THR A 113 29.96 -10.45 30.95
CA THR A 113 28.91 -11.29 30.36
C THR A 113 28.53 -10.78 28.97
N GLN A 114 28.19 -11.70 28.07
CA GLN A 114 27.70 -11.35 26.74
C GLN A 114 26.52 -10.36 26.86
N PRO A 115 26.57 -9.20 26.18
CA PRO A 115 25.46 -8.25 26.21
C PRO A 115 24.28 -8.78 25.38
N PHE A 116 23.08 -8.25 25.64
CA PHE A 116 21.87 -8.51 24.83
C PHE A 116 21.58 -10.00 24.54
N GLN A 117 21.75 -10.87 25.55
CA GLN A 117 21.65 -12.33 25.40
C GLN A 117 20.29 -12.80 24.89
N SER A 118 19.22 -12.06 25.18
CA SER A 118 17.83 -12.40 24.84
C SER A 118 17.22 -11.47 23.80
N LEU A 119 17.96 -10.50 23.27
CA LEU A 119 17.37 -9.46 22.42
C LEU A 119 17.01 -10.04 21.05
N GLU A 120 15.72 -10.01 20.71
CA GLU A 120 15.16 -10.55 19.46
C GLU A 120 14.83 -9.44 18.46
N LYS A 121 14.45 -8.25 18.95
CA LYS A 121 14.07 -7.09 18.15
C LYS A 121 14.77 -5.81 18.63
N LEU A 122 15.43 -5.13 17.72
CA LEU A 122 16.07 -3.84 17.95
C LEU A 122 15.60 -2.82 16.91
N GLU A 123 15.17 -1.66 17.37
CA GLU A 123 14.56 -0.64 16.54
C GLU A 123 15.07 0.75 16.92
N PHE A 124 15.61 1.46 15.92
CA PHE A 124 16.01 2.85 16.00
C PHE A 124 15.22 3.69 15.00
N ARG A 125 14.62 4.79 15.45
CA ARG A 125 13.84 5.70 14.59
C ARG A 125 14.20 7.16 14.85
N GLU A 126 14.25 7.97 13.80
CA GLU A 126 14.39 9.43 13.92
C GLU A 126 15.60 9.80 14.82
N MET A 127 16.79 9.29 14.48
CA MET A 127 18.05 9.53 15.21
C MET A 127 18.95 10.49 14.39
N PRO A 128 18.67 11.81 14.38
CA PRO A 128 19.19 12.73 13.37
C PRO A 128 20.69 13.00 13.47
N GLU A 129 21.27 12.95 14.67
CA GLU A 129 22.70 13.23 14.91
C GLU A 129 23.55 11.96 15.04
N TRP A 130 22.96 10.78 14.91
CA TRP A 130 23.67 9.52 15.10
C TRP A 130 24.61 9.22 13.94
N GLU A 131 25.92 9.25 14.22
CA GLU A 131 26.99 9.13 13.24
C GLU A 131 27.65 7.74 13.25
N GLU A 132 27.84 7.14 14.43
CA GLU A 132 28.66 5.93 14.58
C GLU A 132 28.03 4.90 15.54
N TRP A 133 28.11 3.63 15.15
CA TRP A 133 27.82 2.49 16.02
C TRP A 133 29.08 1.67 16.25
N VAL A 134 29.63 1.79 17.46
CA VAL A 134 30.88 1.14 17.86
C VAL A 134 30.56 -0.23 18.49
N PRO A 135 31.10 -1.35 17.95
CA PRO A 135 30.94 -2.67 18.56
C PRO A 135 31.53 -2.74 19.96
N SER A 136 31.07 -3.69 20.77
CA SER A 136 31.52 -3.80 22.16
C SER A 136 32.98 -4.28 22.34
N GLY A 137 33.62 -4.74 21.26
CA GLY A 137 35.02 -5.18 21.22
C GLY A 137 35.31 -6.49 21.98
N GLY A 138 34.33 -7.40 22.08
CA GLY A 138 34.44 -8.58 22.95
C GLY A 138 35.21 -9.76 22.34
N GLU A 139 36.17 -10.29 23.09
CA GLU A 139 36.78 -11.61 22.84
C GLU A 139 35.81 -12.80 23.04
N TYR A 140 34.59 -12.55 23.54
CA TYR A 140 33.66 -13.57 24.06
C TYR A 140 32.40 -13.82 23.21
N GLY A 141 32.38 -13.39 21.94
CA GLY A 141 31.29 -13.67 20.99
C GLY A 141 30.47 -12.44 20.57
N PRO A 142 29.41 -12.64 19.76
CA PRO A 142 28.68 -11.54 19.12
C PRO A 142 27.89 -10.73 20.14
N ASP A 143 27.80 -9.42 19.90
CA ASP A 143 27.06 -8.46 20.73
C ASP A 143 25.56 -8.75 20.81
N PHE A 144 25.02 -9.39 19.77
CA PHE A 144 23.59 -9.64 19.60
C PHE A 144 23.36 -11.10 19.16
N PRO A 145 23.55 -12.08 20.05
CA PRO A 145 23.49 -13.51 19.70
C PRO A 145 22.12 -13.96 19.18
N CYS A 146 21.03 -13.35 19.67
CA CYS A 146 19.66 -13.79 19.39
C CYS A 146 18.85 -12.81 18.53
N LEU A 147 19.46 -11.73 18.02
CA LEU A 147 18.73 -10.69 17.31
C LEU A 147 18.18 -11.21 15.97
N GLN A 148 16.85 -11.18 15.83
CA GLN A 148 16.15 -11.68 14.64
C GLN A 148 15.67 -10.54 13.73
N LYS A 149 15.38 -9.37 14.31
CA LYS A 149 14.83 -8.21 13.59
C LYS A 149 15.56 -6.93 13.96
N LEU A 150 16.11 -6.26 12.95
CA LEU A 150 16.72 -4.94 13.08
C LEU A 150 15.96 -3.94 12.18
N ILE A 151 15.51 -2.84 12.77
CA ILE A 151 14.84 -1.74 12.06
C ILE A 151 15.62 -0.45 12.32
N LEU A 152 16.00 0.23 11.24
CA LEU A 152 16.59 1.56 11.26
C LEU A 152 15.74 2.45 10.35
N ASN A 153 15.19 3.53 10.89
CA ASN A 153 14.39 4.48 10.12
C ASN A 153 14.84 5.91 10.41
N GLU A 154 15.01 6.73 9.38
CA GLU A 154 15.31 8.16 9.52
C GLU A 154 16.54 8.40 10.43
N CYS A 155 17.66 7.74 10.11
CA CYS A 155 18.96 7.90 10.77
C CYS A 155 19.99 8.45 9.76
N PRO A 156 19.90 9.73 9.37
CA PRO A 156 20.54 10.27 8.17
C PRO A 156 22.04 10.54 8.27
N LYS A 157 22.65 10.45 9.47
CA LYS A 157 24.10 10.64 9.63
C LYS A 157 24.86 9.34 9.86
N LEU A 158 24.16 8.20 9.93
CA LEU A 158 24.76 6.92 10.31
C LEU A 158 25.75 6.45 9.24
N ARG A 159 27.04 6.59 9.51
CA ARG A 159 28.14 6.24 8.59
C ARG A 159 28.43 4.76 8.69
N GLU A 160 28.18 3.99 7.63
CA GLU A 160 28.62 2.61 7.33
C GLU A 160 28.90 1.62 8.51
N SER A 161 28.26 1.78 9.67
CA SER A 161 28.68 1.16 10.95
C SER A 161 27.71 0.11 11.45
N LEU A 162 27.04 -0.63 10.55
CA LEU A 162 26.18 -1.72 11.00
C LEU A 162 27.01 -2.84 11.66
N PRO A 163 26.50 -3.46 12.74
CA PRO A 163 27.18 -4.59 13.37
C PRO A 163 27.45 -5.71 12.37
N CYS A 164 28.72 -6.10 12.22
CA CYS A 164 29.11 -7.10 11.23
C CYS A 164 28.67 -8.53 11.59
N GLU A 165 28.43 -8.82 12.88
CA GLU A 165 28.09 -10.15 13.39
C GLU A 165 26.68 -10.19 13.98
N LEU A 166 25.70 -10.54 13.15
CA LEU A 166 24.31 -10.78 13.55
C LEU A 166 23.88 -12.21 13.13
N PRO A 167 24.22 -13.25 13.92
CA PRO A 167 24.13 -14.65 13.49
C PRO A 167 22.68 -15.13 13.29
N CYS A 168 21.72 -14.57 14.02
CA CYS A 168 20.31 -14.97 13.96
C CYS A 168 19.41 -13.99 13.18
N LEU A 169 19.99 -12.97 12.53
CA LEU A 169 19.20 -11.92 11.89
C LEU A 169 18.44 -12.47 10.68
N LYS A 170 17.11 -12.45 10.77
CA LYS A 170 16.19 -12.88 9.71
C LYS A 170 15.62 -11.71 8.92
N LYS A 171 15.43 -10.56 9.58
CA LYS A 171 14.74 -9.39 9.02
C LYS A 171 15.54 -8.12 9.23
N LEU A 172 15.85 -7.43 8.14
CA LEU A 172 16.51 -6.12 8.16
C LEU A 172 15.64 -5.10 7.43
N THR A 173 15.31 -4.00 8.10
CA THR A 173 14.66 -2.84 7.48
C THR A 173 15.52 -1.61 7.72
N VAL A 174 15.93 -0.95 6.64
CA VAL A 174 16.66 0.33 6.70
C VAL A 174 15.95 1.31 5.78
N SER A 175 15.53 2.46 6.30
CA SER A 175 14.85 3.49 5.51
C SER A 175 15.31 4.89 5.86
N GLU A 176 15.50 5.74 4.83
CA GLU A 176 15.87 7.15 4.99
C GLU A 176 17.14 7.34 5.86
N CYS A 177 18.11 6.45 5.67
CA CYS A 177 19.44 6.53 6.28
C CYS A 177 20.42 6.89 5.17
N GLU A 178 20.58 8.20 4.91
CA GLU A 178 21.48 8.70 3.86
C GLU A 178 22.95 8.60 4.29
N VAL A 179 23.84 8.30 3.35
CA VAL A 179 25.29 8.35 3.57
C VAL A 179 25.85 9.40 2.60
N PHE A 180 26.15 10.59 3.10
CA PHE A 180 26.89 11.56 2.30
C PHE A 180 28.34 11.07 2.14
N HIS A 181 28.73 10.77 0.91
CA HIS A 181 30.13 10.67 0.53
C HIS A 181 30.75 12.08 0.63
N ASP A 182 31.41 12.40 1.75
CA ASP A 182 32.32 13.53 1.76
C ASP A 182 33.61 13.13 1.01
N GLY A 183 33.95 13.88 -0.02
CA GLY A 183 35.01 13.60 -1.00
C GLY A 183 36.44 13.75 -0.48
N ARG A 184 36.69 13.45 0.80
CA ARG A 184 38.01 13.49 1.42
C ARG A 184 38.32 12.19 2.17
N ALA A 185 38.92 11.27 1.41
CA ALA A 185 39.82 10.18 1.79
C ALA A 185 39.72 9.60 3.23
N THR A 186 39.62 8.27 3.35
CA THR A 186 40.81 7.40 3.52
C THR A 186 40.41 5.93 3.50
N THR A 187 41.32 5.11 2.97
CA THR A 187 41.33 3.64 2.99
C THR A 187 40.93 3.05 4.34
N THR A 188 39.99 2.09 4.37
CA THR A 188 40.20 0.67 4.72
C THR A 188 38.90 0.02 5.19
N THR A 189 38.70 -1.24 4.76
CA THR A 189 37.62 -2.17 5.13
C THR A 189 36.20 -1.75 4.76
N THR A 190 35.81 -2.00 3.51
CA THR A 190 34.42 -2.42 3.24
C THR A 190 34.23 -3.77 3.93
N ASN A 191 33.93 -3.78 5.22
CA ASN A 191 33.47 -4.98 5.90
C ASN A 191 32.17 -5.36 5.20
N SER A 192 32.26 -6.30 4.25
CA SER A 192 31.09 -6.81 3.54
C SER A 192 30.17 -7.43 4.58
N LEU A 193 29.04 -6.77 4.84
CA LEU A 193 28.01 -7.32 5.69
C LEU A 193 27.56 -8.66 5.10
N ASN A 194 27.55 -9.71 5.93
CA ASN A 194 27.17 -11.06 5.51
C ASN A 194 26.30 -11.72 6.58
N TYR A 195 25.02 -11.37 6.57
CA TYR A 195 24.04 -11.96 7.46
C TYR A 195 23.56 -13.30 6.90
N LYS A 196 24.16 -14.39 7.40
CA LYS A 196 23.97 -15.75 6.89
C LYS A 196 22.55 -16.30 7.08
N SER A 197 21.71 -15.68 7.91
CA SER A 197 20.33 -16.10 8.18
C SER A 197 19.28 -15.13 7.65
N LEU A 198 19.69 -14.13 6.85
CA LEU A 198 18.79 -13.09 6.38
C LEU A 198 17.81 -13.63 5.34
N GLU A 199 16.52 -13.44 5.61
CA GLU A 199 15.40 -13.90 4.77
C GLU A 199 14.61 -12.72 4.19
N GLU A 200 14.50 -11.61 4.94
CA GLU A 200 13.76 -10.41 4.55
C GLU A 200 14.68 -9.18 4.61
N LEU A 201 14.81 -8.51 3.47
CA LEU A 201 15.57 -7.26 3.33
C LEU A 201 14.67 -6.15 2.76
N LYS A 202 14.54 -5.06 3.51
CA LYS A 202 13.84 -3.85 3.07
C LYS A 202 14.79 -2.67 3.16
N ILE A 203 15.06 -2.02 2.04
CA ILE A 203 15.95 -0.86 1.94
C ILE A 203 15.23 0.30 1.28
N SER A 204 15.34 1.50 1.86
CA SER A 204 14.90 2.78 1.28
C SER A 204 16.06 3.78 1.34
N GLY A 205 16.51 4.28 0.20
CA GLY A 205 17.61 5.27 0.09
C GLY A 205 18.96 4.68 -0.36
N GLY A 206 19.89 5.55 -0.77
CA GLY A 206 21.17 5.20 -1.39
C GLY A 206 22.27 4.77 -0.42
N CYS A 207 22.17 3.56 0.15
CA CYS A 207 23.23 3.00 0.99
C CYS A 207 24.04 1.92 0.25
N GLN A 208 25.27 2.25 -0.15
CA GLN A 208 26.21 1.33 -0.83
C GLN A 208 26.55 0.08 0.00
N THR A 209 26.73 0.24 1.31
CA THR A 209 27.05 -0.88 2.21
C THR A 209 25.93 -1.91 2.26
N LEU A 210 24.67 -1.48 2.21
CA LEU A 210 23.52 -2.39 2.18
C LEU A 210 23.37 -3.12 0.83
N LEU A 211 23.94 -2.58 -0.25
CA LEU A 211 23.96 -3.29 -1.54
C LEU A 211 24.82 -4.56 -1.48
N SER A 212 25.81 -4.65 -0.58
CA SER A 212 26.56 -5.89 -0.40
C SER A 212 25.66 -7.04 0.08
N LEU A 213 24.59 -6.74 0.83
CA LEU A 213 23.60 -7.72 1.30
C LEU A 213 22.71 -8.26 0.19
N LEU A 214 22.61 -7.58 -0.96
CA LEU A 214 21.91 -8.13 -2.13
C LEU A 214 22.59 -9.42 -2.62
N LYS A 215 23.87 -9.66 -2.30
CA LYS A 215 24.55 -10.93 -2.61
C LYS A 215 24.02 -12.13 -1.82
N THR A 216 23.16 -11.91 -0.81
CA THR A 216 22.61 -12.99 0.01
C THR A 216 21.58 -13.82 -0.77
N LYS A 217 21.89 -15.10 -0.99
CA LYS A 217 21.05 -16.01 -1.79
C LYS A 217 19.84 -16.59 -1.04
N LEU A 218 19.70 -16.27 0.26
CA LEU A 218 18.68 -16.83 1.14
C LEU A 218 17.41 -15.97 1.22
N LEU A 219 17.42 -14.76 0.63
CA LEU A 219 16.29 -13.85 0.66
C LEU A 219 15.03 -14.49 0.07
N SER A 220 13.97 -14.55 0.87
CA SER A 220 12.61 -14.86 0.46
C SER A 220 11.81 -13.60 0.19
N GLN A 221 12.20 -12.46 0.77
CA GLN A 221 11.53 -11.18 0.58
C GLN A 221 12.54 -10.05 0.38
N LEU A 222 12.34 -9.26 -0.67
CA LEU A 222 13.17 -8.12 -1.01
C LEU A 222 12.29 -6.92 -1.36
N ALA A 223 12.48 -5.82 -0.65
CA ALA A 223 11.92 -4.52 -1.03
C ALA A 223 13.04 -3.49 -1.17
N ILE A 224 13.15 -2.89 -2.35
CA ILE A 224 14.10 -1.83 -2.65
C ILE A 224 13.32 -0.58 -3.00
N ARG A 225 13.62 0.53 -2.34
CA ARG A 225 12.96 1.82 -2.53
C ARG A 225 13.98 2.95 -2.69
N ASN A 226 13.77 3.89 -3.60
CA ASN A 226 14.58 5.10 -3.72
C ASN A 226 16.11 4.82 -3.85
N VAL A 227 16.49 3.76 -4.59
CA VAL A 227 17.91 3.38 -4.76
C VAL A 227 18.40 3.74 -6.15
N VAL A 228 19.49 4.52 -6.21
CA VAL A 228 20.07 5.05 -7.46
C VAL A 228 21.30 4.30 -7.95
N ASP A 229 21.83 3.34 -7.19
CA ASP A 229 23.11 2.70 -7.53
C ASP A 229 22.99 1.23 -7.95
N VAL A 230 21.77 0.73 -8.14
CA VAL A 230 21.52 -0.66 -8.53
C VAL A 230 21.11 -0.71 -10.00
N GLN A 231 22.04 -1.12 -10.85
CA GLN A 231 21.77 -1.30 -12.29
C GLN A 231 21.10 -2.64 -12.63
N CYS A 232 21.40 -3.69 -11.86
CA CYS A 232 20.85 -5.03 -12.03
C CYS A 232 20.74 -5.73 -10.68
N LEU A 233 19.68 -6.52 -10.50
CA LEU A 233 19.53 -7.36 -9.31
C LEU A 233 20.39 -8.62 -9.44
N PRO A 234 20.88 -9.18 -8.31
CA PRO A 234 21.47 -10.51 -8.32
C PRO A 234 20.38 -11.59 -8.45
N ASN A 235 20.81 -12.80 -8.82
CA ASN A 235 19.92 -13.94 -8.95
C ASN A 235 19.58 -14.51 -7.55
N TYR A 236 18.29 -14.54 -7.22
CA TYR A 236 17.77 -15.05 -5.96
C TYR A 236 16.98 -16.33 -6.19
N ASN A 237 17.42 -17.47 -5.64
CA ASN A 237 16.74 -18.75 -5.91
C ASN A 237 15.48 -18.98 -5.06
N ARG A 238 15.34 -18.26 -3.94
CA ARG A 238 14.28 -18.47 -2.93
C ARG A 238 13.28 -17.31 -2.83
N LEU A 239 13.43 -16.29 -3.68
CA LEU A 239 12.65 -15.06 -3.56
C LEU A 239 11.18 -15.32 -3.88
N GLN A 240 10.32 -15.03 -2.91
CA GLN A 240 8.87 -15.16 -3.01
C GLN A 240 8.19 -13.82 -3.24
N LEU A 241 8.72 -12.74 -2.65
CA LEU A 241 8.17 -11.40 -2.76
C LEU A 241 9.26 -10.42 -3.22
N LEU A 242 9.02 -9.73 -4.34
CA LEU A 242 9.88 -8.67 -4.85
C LEU A 242 9.10 -7.37 -4.99
N THR A 243 9.56 -6.33 -4.32
CA THR A 243 9.06 -4.96 -4.47
C THR A 243 10.17 -4.03 -4.89
N LEU A 244 9.99 -3.35 -6.01
CA LEU A 244 10.90 -2.33 -6.54
C LEU A 244 10.14 -1.03 -6.62
N LYS A 245 10.61 0.02 -5.93
CA LYS A 245 9.97 1.33 -5.93
C LYS A 245 10.99 2.44 -6.20
N ASN A 246 10.77 3.26 -7.21
CA ASN A 246 11.60 4.42 -7.49
C ASN A 246 13.10 4.08 -7.58
N CYS A 247 13.44 3.09 -8.42
CA CYS A 247 14.82 2.68 -8.71
C CYS A 247 15.20 3.15 -10.12
N PRO A 248 15.67 4.40 -10.30
CA PRO A 248 15.79 5.01 -11.64
C PRO A 248 16.91 4.43 -12.49
N THR A 249 17.95 3.85 -11.89
CA THR A 249 19.10 3.27 -12.61
C THR A 249 18.98 1.78 -12.88
N LEU A 250 17.99 1.11 -12.30
CA LEU A 250 17.73 -0.30 -12.52
C LEU A 250 17.22 -0.50 -13.95
N SER A 251 18.05 -1.13 -14.79
CA SER A 251 17.78 -1.27 -16.22
C SER A 251 17.31 -2.66 -16.62
N SER A 252 17.63 -3.70 -15.85
CA SER A 252 17.30 -5.09 -16.21
C SER A 252 17.21 -6.02 -15.01
N PHE A 253 16.47 -7.11 -15.20
CA PHE A 253 16.48 -8.27 -14.31
C PHE A 253 17.75 -9.13 -14.50
N PRO A 254 18.04 -10.08 -13.59
CA PRO A 254 19.21 -10.95 -13.72
C PRO A 254 19.27 -11.72 -15.05
N LYS A 255 20.49 -12.14 -15.44
CA LYS A 255 20.82 -13.11 -16.52
C LYS A 255 19.78 -14.23 -16.67
N ASP A 256 19.62 -14.94 -15.55
CA ASP A 256 18.77 -16.13 -15.42
C ASP A 256 17.34 -15.76 -14.96
N GLY A 257 17.01 -14.46 -15.03
CA GLY A 257 15.82 -13.75 -14.57
C GLY A 257 15.34 -14.06 -13.16
N LEU A 258 14.01 -14.04 -12.97
CA LEU A 258 13.38 -14.18 -11.65
C LEU A 258 13.11 -15.66 -11.31
N PRO A 259 13.18 -16.05 -10.03
CA PRO A 259 13.00 -17.43 -9.64
C PRO A 259 11.55 -17.92 -9.79
N THR A 260 11.40 -19.22 -9.97
CA THR A 260 10.09 -19.90 -10.05
C THR A 260 9.33 -19.90 -8.71
N THR A 261 10.01 -19.60 -7.60
CA THR A 261 9.43 -19.45 -6.26
C THR A 261 8.72 -18.11 -6.06
N LEU A 262 8.86 -17.16 -7.00
CA LEU A 262 8.26 -15.83 -6.91
C LEU A 262 6.74 -15.91 -6.99
N THR A 263 6.08 -15.38 -5.95
CA THR A 263 4.62 -15.36 -5.80
C THR A 263 4.01 -14.00 -6.06
N SER A 264 4.76 -12.93 -5.75
CA SER A 264 4.33 -11.54 -5.91
C SER A 264 5.47 -10.66 -6.44
N LEU A 265 5.18 -9.92 -7.50
CA LEU A 265 6.07 -8.92 -8.09
C LEU A 265 5.38 -7.55 -8.12
N THR A 266 5.99 -6.55 -7.50
CA THR A 266 5.54 -5.15 -7.56
C THR A 266 6.66 -4.27 -8.07
N ILE A 267 6.39 -3.52 -9.12
CA ILE A 267 7.31 -2.57 -9.74
C ILE A 267 6.61 -1.21 -9.80
N ASP A 268 7.20 -0.20 -9.19
CA ASP A 268 6.59 1.12 -9.03
C ASP A 268 7.63 2.21 -9.32
N HIS A 269 7.37 3.16 -10.21
CA HIS A 269 8.31 4.25 -10.55
C HIS A 269 9.72 3.78 -11.02
N CYS A 270 9.85 2.60 -11.64
CA CYS A 270 11.12 2.08 -12.20
C CYS A 270 11.11 2.21 -13.73
N ARG A 271 11.27 3.43 -14.23
CA ARG A 271 11.07 3.79 -15.64
C ARG A 271 12.07 3.17 -16.62
N SER A 272 13.34 3.04 -16.20
CA SER A 272 14.43 2.51 -17.03
C SER A 272 14.47 0.99 -17.12
N LEU A 273 13.67 0.29 -16.29
CA LEU A 273 13.72 -1.16 -16.17
C LEU A 273 13.09 -1.84 -17.38
N GLU A 274 13.89 -2.54 -18.17
CA GLU A 274 13.39 -3.46 -19.18
C GLU A 274 12.63 -4.62 -18.50
N PHE A 275 11.40 -4.86 -18.97
CA PHE A 275 10.60 -5.94 -18.44
C PHE A 275 11.16 -7.30 -18.88
N LEU A 276 10.74 -8.36 -18.17
CA LEU A 276 11.21 -9.71 -18.43
C LEU A 276 10.95 -10.15 -19.88
N PRO A 277 11.92 -10.80 -20.53
CA PRO A 277 11.73 -11.31 -21.88
C PRO A 277 10.71 -12.46 -21.89
N HIS A 278 10.02 -12.63 -23.03
CA HIS A 278 8.91 -13.57 -23.17
C HIS A 278 9.26 -15.01 -22.76
N GLU A 279 10.46 -15.50 -23.11
CA GLU A 279 10.95 -16.85 -22.80
C GLU A 279 11.04 -17.18 -21.29
N MET A 280 10.95 -16.17 -20.44
CA MET A 280 11.07 -16.30 -19.00
C MET A 280 9.74 -16.34 -18.26
N LEU A 281 8.69 -15.78 -18.86
CA LEU A 281 7.39 -15.65 -18.21
C LEU A 281 6.74 -17.01 -17.92
N PRO A 282 6.79 -18.01 -18.83
CA PRO A 282 6.26 -19.34 -18.54
C PRO A 282 6.96 -20.06 -17.38
N LYS A 283 8.19 -19.65 -17.03
CA LYS A 283 8.94 -20.24 -15.90
C LYS A 283 8.40 -19.77 -14.54
N LEU A 284 7.64 -18.69 -14.50
CA LEU A 284 7.10 -18.09 -13.26
C LEU A 284 5.85 -18.83 -12.78
N THR A 285 5.98 -20.13 -12.51
CA THR A 285 4.89 -21.07 -12.18
C THR A 285 4.22 -20.84 -10.83
N SER A 286 4.75 -19.94 -9.99
CA SER A 286 4.17 -19.58 -8.68
C SER A 286 3.62 -18.15 -8.63
N LEU A 287 3.86 -17.34 -9.67
CA LEU A 287 3.51 -15.91 -9.65
C LEU A 287 1.99 -15.75 -9.76
N HIS A 288 1.36 -15.28 -8.70
CA HIS A 288 -0.08 -15.04 -8.67
C HIS A 288 -0.45 -13.56 -8.60
N TYR A 289 0.48 -12.68 -8.22
CA TYR A 289 0.27 -11.23 -8.14
C TYR A 289 1.35 -10.48 -8.92
N LEU A 290 0.93 -9.64 -9.86
CA LEU A 290 1.80 -8.73 -10.61
C LEU A 290 1.21 -7.33 -10.62
N ARG A 291 2.01 -6.36 -10.16
CA ARG A 291 1.71 -4.93 -10.27
C ARG A 291 2.86 -4.20 -10.93
N ILE A 292 2.55 -3.46 -11.99
CA ILE A 292 3.47 -2.55 -12.67
C ILE A 292 2.83 -1.17 -12.66
N GLN A 293 3.51 -0.19 -12.07
CA GLN A 293 3.03 1.19 -11.99
C GLN A 293 4.13 2.18 -12.42
N ASN A 294 3.85 3.09 -13.36
CA ASN A 294 4.78 4.14 -13.78
C ASN A 294 6.20 3.59 -14.05
N SER A 295 6.28 2.42 -14.69
CA SER A 295 7.50 1.61 -14.81
C SER A 295 7.59 0.95 -16.18
N CYS A 296 8.77 0.44 -16.51
CA CYS A 296 9.02 -0.32 -17.74
C CYS A 296 8.68 0.45 -19.02
N ASN A 297 9.27 1.65 -19.22
CA ASN A 297 8.96 2.52 -20.36
C ASN A 297 9.33 1.91 -21.73
N SER A 298 10.15 0.86 -21.76
CA SER A 298 10.46 0.08 -22.97
C SER A 298 9.36 -0.92 -23.36
N MET A 299 8.42 -1.24 -22.46
CA MET A 299 7.33 -2.19 -22.71
C MET A 299 6.27 -1.57 -23.62
N ARG A 300 6.21 -2.03 -24.89
CA ARG A 300 5.18 -1.65 -25.86
C ARG A 300 3.97 -2.58 -25.84
N SER A 301 4.17 -3.86 -25.54
CA SER A 301 3.11 -4.86 -25.46
C SER A 301 3.27 -5.72 -24.21
N PHE A 302 2.15 -6.02 -23.54
CA PHE A 302 2.13 -6.91 -22.37
C PHE A 302 1.63 -8.32 -22.75
N PRO A 303 2.44 -9.38 -22.56
CA PRO A 303 2.08 -10.76 -22.90
C PRO A 303 1.21 -11.41 -21.81
N LEU A 304 -0.10 -11.15 -21.87
CA LEU A 304 -1.05 -11.53 -20.84
C LEU A 304 -1.13 -13.06 -20.66
N GLY A 305 -1.06 -13.82 -21.75
CA GLY A 305 -1.19 -15.28 -21.78
C GLY A 305 0.04 -16.08 -21.33
N SER A 306 1.13 -15.43 -20.93
CA SER A 306 2.41 -16.12 -20.66
C SER A 306 2.63 -16.54 -19.20
N PHE A 307 1.70 -16.22 -18.30
CA PHE A 307 1.87 -16.46 -16.86
C PHE A 307 1.02 -17.65 -16.39
N PRO A 308 1.62 -18.78 -15.93
CA PRO A 308 0.87 -20.01 -15.67
C PRO A 308 -0.14 -19.96 -14.53
N LYS A 309 0.04 -19.09 -13.52
CA LYS A 309 -0.82 -19.04 -12.33
C LYS A 309 -1.22 -17.63 -11.90
N LEU A 310 -1.13 -16.65 -12.81
CA LEU A 310 -1.41 -15.26 -12.46
C LEU A 310 -2.89 -15.08 -12.12
N ARG A 311 -3.16 -14.55 -10.92
CA ARG A 311 -4.52 -14.30 -10.41
C ARG A 311 -4.89 -12.83 -10.47
N THR A 312 -3.93 -11.96 -10.21
CA THR A 312 -4.14 -10.52 -10.10
C THR A 312 -3.10 -9.79 -10.92
N LEU A 313 -3.57 -8.97 -11.86
CA LEU A 313 -2.74 -8.10 -12.68
C LEU A 313 -3.21 -6.64 -12.56
N HIS A 314 -2.26 -5.78 -12.20
CA HIS A 314 -2.43 -4.33 -12.23
C HIS A 314 -1.36 -3.69 -13.12
N ILE A 315 -1.78 -2.98 -14.15
CA ILE A 315 -0.92 -2.20 -15.05
C ILE A 315 -1.37 -0.75 -15.02
N TRP A 316 -0.65 0.09 -14.27
CA TRP A 316 -1.06 1.46 -13.96
C TRP A 316 -0.04 2.49 -14.42
N ASP A 317 -0.48 3.63 -14.95
CA ASP A 317 0.41 4.74 -15.32
C ASP A 317 1.55 4.33 -16.28
N CYS A 318 1.32 3.33 -17.14
CA CYS A 318 2.31 2.84 -18.11
C CYS A 318 2.21 3.64 -19.42
N GLU A 319 2.94 4.76 -19.49
CA GLU A 319 2.85 5.76 -20.57
C GLU A 319 3.14 5.25 -21.99
N TYR A 320 3.87 4.14 -22.13
CA TYR A 320 4.33 3.60 -23.41
C TYR A 320 3.68 2.28 -23.82
N LEU A 321 2.78 1.74 -23.01
CA LEU A 321 2.08 0.51 -23.34
C LEU A 321 1.06 0.78 -24.46
N GLU A 322 1.18 0.06 -25.56
CA GLU A 322 0.34 0.20 -26.76
C GLU A 322 -0.70 -0.92 -26.87
N SER A 323 -0.37 -2.14 -26.44
CA SER A 323 -1.27 -3.30 -26.56
C SER A 323 -1.05 -4.38 -25.50
N CYS A 324 -1.98 -5.33 -25.44
CA CYS A 324 -1.77 -6.63 -24.80
C CYS A 324 -1.77 -7.73 -25.86
N SER A 325 -0.94 -8.75 -25.69
CA SER A 325 -0.88 -9.90 -26.59
C SER A 325 -1.25 -11.21 -25.87
N LEU A 326 -1.98 -12.06 -26.57
CA LEU A 326 -2.07 -13.49 -26.27
C LEU A 326 -0.99 -14.17 -27.12
N ILE A 327 -0.10 -14.94 -26.50
CA ILE A 327 0.82 -15.73 -27.30
C ILE A 327 0.01 -16.89 -27.90
N GLU A 328 0.19 -17.17 -29.18
CA GLU A 328 -0.33 -18.35 -29.89
C GLU A 328 0.33 -19.67 -29.43
N GLU A 329 0.75 -19.75 -28.17
CA GLU A 329 1.32 -20.96 -27.58
C GLU A 329 0.20 -21.89 -27.10
N GLU A 330 0.34 -23.18 -27.40
CA GLU A 330 -0.46 -24.25 -26.80
C GLU A 330 -0.41 -24.11 -25.27
N GLY A 331 -1.47 -23.57 -24.65
CA GLY A 331 -1.56 -23.38 -23.20
C GLY A 331 -1.89 -21.96 -22.72
N ALA A 332 -1.98 -20.95 -23.59
CA ALA A 332 -2.36 -19.59 -23.17
C ALA A 332 -3.74 -19.53 -22.46
N VAL A 333 -4.69 -20.38 -22.91
CA VAL A 333 -6.01 -20.55 -22.28
C VAL A 333 -5.89 -21.13 -20.87
N GLU A 334 -5.02 -22.12 -20.66
CA GLU A 334 -4.78 -22.72 -19.34
C GLU A 334 -4.14 -21.71 -18.38
N ASN A 335 -3.18 -20.93 -18.86
CA ASN A 335 -2.51 -19.88 -18.09
C ASN A 335 -3.52 -18.82 -17.60
N LEU A 336 -4.42 -18.38 -18.48
CA LEU A 336 -5.43 -17.37 -18.19
C LEU A 336 -6.62 -17.87 -17.37
N SER A 337 -6.76 -19.19 -17.23
CA SER A 337 -7.81 -19.78 -16.40
C SER A 337 -7.69 -19.39 -14.92
N HIS A 338 -6.52 -18.98 -14.46
CA HIS A 338 -6.30 -18.55 -13.08
C HIS A 338 -6.57 -17.06 -12.82
N LEU A 339 -6.69 -16.25 -13.88
CA LEU A 339 -6.83 -14.81 -13.76
C LEU A 339 -8.20 -14.44 -13.18
N ASN A 340 -8.20 -13.68 -12.09
CA ASN A 340 -9.38 -13.31 -11.33
C ASN A 340 -9.62 -11.79 -11.30
N TYR A 341 -8.54 -11.00 -11.33
CA TYR A 341 -8.57 -9.55 -11.28
C TYR A 341 -7.65 -8.95 -12.35
N LEU A 342 -8.21 -8.13 -13.23
CA LEU A 342 -7.50 -7.44 -14.31
C LEU A 342 -7.77 -5.94 -14.23
N SER A 343 -6.72 -5.12 -14.13
CA SER A 343 -6.86 -3.67 -14.02
C SER A 343 -5.82 -2.91 -14.83
N PHE A 344 -6.32 -2.07 -15.73
CA PHE A 344 -5.54 -1.12 -16.53
C PHE A 344 -5.97 0.29 -16.16
N TYR A 345 -5.04 1.11 -15.70
CA TYR A 345 -5.35 2.48 -15.30
C TYR A 345 -4.30 3.43 -15.84
N LYS A 346 -4.74 4.57 -16.39
CA LYS A 346 -3.85 5.65 -16.85
C LYS A 346 -2.78 5.17 -17.84
N CYS A 347 -3.18 4.40 -18.85
CA CYS A 347 -2.29 3.91 -19.92
C CYS A 347 -2.62 4.61 -21.24
N PRO A 348 -2.10 5.84 -21.48
CA PRO A 348 -2.62 6.74 -22.53
C PRO A 348 -2.38 6.23 -23.96
N LYS A 349 -1.32 5.45 -24.20
CA LYS A 349 -0.99 4.90 -25.52
C LYS A 349 -1.69 3.58 -25.85
N MET A 350 -2.39 2.98 -24.90
CA MET A 350 -3.03 1.68 -25.11
C MET A 350 -4.16 1.80 -26.14
N VAL A 351 -4.08 1.04 -27.22
CA VAL A 351 -5.03 1.15 -28.36
C VAL A 351 -6.07 0.03 -28.33
N CYS A 352 -5.65 -1.20 -28.01
CA CYS A 352 -6.50 -2.39 -28.04
C CYS A 352 -6.05 -3.48 -27.04
N PHE A 353 -7.01 -4.35 -26.74
CA PHE A 353 -6.78 -5.69 -26.17
C PHE A 353 -6.46 -6.69 -27.30
N PRO A 354 -6.07 -7.94 -27.00
CA PRO A 354 -5.84 -8.97 -28.01
C PRO A 354 -7.08 -9.17 -28.89
N GLU A 355 -6.88 -9.45 -30.19
CA GLU A 355 -7.96 -9.79 -31.12
C GLU A 355 -8.66 -11.09 -30.68
N GLY A 356 -9.99 -11.13 -30.80
CA GLY A 356 -10.82 -12.26 -30.37
C GLY A 356 -11.20 -12.27 -28.89
N ASP A 357 -11.49 -13.48 -28.40
CA ASP A 357 -11.90 -13.72 -27.01
C ASP A 357 -10.74 -13.54 -26.03
N LEU A 358 -11.04 -13.00 -24.85
CA LEU A 358 -10.13 -13.07 -23.71
C LEU A 358 -10.45 -14.34 -22.92
N PRO A 359 -9.68 -15.46 -23.05
CA PRO A 359 -10.04 -16.76 -22.50
C PRO A 359 -9.77 -16.81 -20.99
N THR A 360 -10.54 -16.04 -20.23
CA THR A 360 -10.38 -15.82 -18.78
C THR A 360 -11.65 -16.28 -18.05
N PRO A 361 -11.91 -17.61 -17.99
CA PRO A 361 -13.17 -18.15 -17.48
C PRO A 361 -13.44 -17.83 -16.00
N ASN A 362 -12.43 -17.46 -15.23
CA ASN A 362 -12.54 -17.14 -13.79
C ASN A 362 -12.37 -15.64 -13.47
N LEU A 363 -12.32 -14.77 -14.49
CA LEU A 363 -12.19 -13.34 -14.29
C LEU A 363 -13.44 -12.80 -13.60
N SER A 364 -13.27 -12.25 -12.39
CA SER A 364 -14.37 -11.76 -11.57
C SER A 364 -14.40 -10.24 -11.47
N HIS A 365 -13.25 -9.58 -11.64
CA HIS A 365 -13.09 -8.13 -11.58
C HIS A 365 -12.31 -7.65 -12.80
N PHE A 366 -12.89 -6.70 -13.53
CA PHE A 366 -12.25 -6.06 -14.67
C PHE A 366 -12.41 -4.54 -14.56
N GLU A 367 -11.28 -3.84 -14.61
CA GLU A 367 -11.19 -2.40 -14.42
C GLU A 367 -10.34 -1.79 -15.53
N VAL A 368 -10.88 -0.78 -16.22
CA VAL A 368 -10.16 -0.02 -17.22
C VAL A 368 -10.48 1.45 -17.07
N GLY A 369 -9.47 2.30 -16.87
CA GLY A 369 -9.73 3.72 -16.86
C GLY A 369 -8.56 4.61 -17.20
N GLU A 370 -8.85 5.84 -17.63
CA GLU A 370 -7.86 6.84 -18.05
C GLU A 370 -6.90 6.34 -19.17
N CYS A 371 -7.38 5.42 -20.02
CA CYS A 371 -6.67 4.98 -21.22
C CYS A 371 -7.18 5.75 -22.45
N GLU A 372 -6.53 6.88 -22.77
CA GLU A 372 -7.03 7.84 -23.75
C GLU A 372 -7.22 7.27 -25.16
N ASN A 373 -6.27 6.49 -25.66
CA ASN A 373 -6.31 5.95 -27.03
C ASN A 373 -7.09 4.64 -27.18
N LEU A 374 -7.64 4.10 -26.08
CA LEU A 374 -8.34 2.83 -26.11
C LEU A 374 -9.67 2.99 -26.86
N LYS A 375 -9.82 2.26 -27.97
CA LYS A 375 -10.99 2.37 -28.86
C LYS A 375 -12.06 1.31 -28.58
N SER A 376 -11.63 0.13 -28.13
CA SER A 376 -12.47 -1.02 -27.84
C SER A 376 -11.96 -1.78 -26.62
N LEU A 377 -12.89 -2.47 -25.96
CA LEU A 377 -12.61 -3.51 -24.96
C LEU A 377 -12.54 -4.90 -25.66
N PRO A 378 -12.29 -6.01 -24.95
CA PRO A 378 -12.31 -7.34 -25.56
C PRO A 378 -13.60 -7.60 -26.36
N GLU A 379 -13.48 -8.15 -27.57
CA GLU A 379 -14.54 -8.20 -28.59
C GLU A 379 -15.84 -8.84 -28.08
N HIS A 380 -15.71 -9.95 -27.36
CA HIS A 380 -16.85 -10.69 -26.81
C HIS A 380 -16.88 -10.64 -25.27
N LEU A 381 -16.97 -9.44 -24.70
CA LEU A 381 -17.04 -9.24 -23.24
C LEU A 381 -18.11 -10.10 -22.56
N HIS A 382 -19.22 -10.38 -23.24
CA HIS A 382 -20.31 -11.22 -22.75
C HIS A 382 -19.90 -12.68 -22.43
N THR A 383 -18.79 -13.19 -23.01
CA THR A 383 -18.25 -14.53 -22.74
C THR A 383 -17.66 -14.67 -21.33
N LEU A 384 -17.36 -13.54 -20.67
CA LEU A 384 -16.80 -13.47 -19.32
C LEU A 384 -17.87 -13.75 -18.25
N THR A 385 -18.44 -14.96 -18.26
CA THR A 385 -19.58 -15.34 -17.42
C THR A 385 -19.27 -15.37 -15.91
N ALA A 386 -18.00 -15.39 -15.51
CA ALA A 386 -17.60 -15.25 -14.11
C ALA A 386 -17.51 -13.78 -13.64
N LEU A 387 -17.60 -12.80 -14.55
CA LEU A 387 -17.38 -11.40 -14.22
C LEU A 387 -18.49 -10.88 -13.30
N ARG A 388 -18.09 -10.36 -12.14
CA ARG A 388 -18.98 -9.82 -11.10
C ARG A 388 -18.88 -8.30 -10.99
N SER A 389 -17.71 -7.75 -11.28
CA SER A 389 -17.44 -6.32 -11.19
C SER A 389 -16.81 -5.84 -12.48
N LEU A 390 -17.46 -4.88 -13.14
CA LEU A 390 -16.93 -4.17 -14.30
C LEU A 390 -16.88 -2.68 -14.01
N SER A 391 -15.73 -2.08 -14.29
CA SER A 391 -15.39 -0.72 -13.94
C SER A 391 -14.73 -0.04 -15.13
N ILE A 392 -15.39 0.98 -15.71
CA ILE A 392 -14.93 1.65 -16.93
C ILE A 392 -15.00 3.16 -16.73
N TRP A 393 -13.89 3.89 -16.75
CA TRP A 393 -13.97 5.35 -16.63
C TRP A 393 -12.92 6.13 -17.42
N SER A 394 -13.28 7.34 -17.81
CA SER A 394 -12.36 8.28 -18.47
C SER A 394 -11.72 7.68 -19.72
N LEU A 395 -12.52 6.98 -20.54
CA LEU A 395 -12.12 6.46 -21.85
C LEU A 395 -12.75 7.31 -22.95
N PRO A 396 -12.11 8.43 -23.37
CA PRO A 396 -12.71 9.39 -24.28
C PRO A 396 -12.90 8.86 -25.70
N ASN A 397 -12.10 7.87 -26.13
CA ASN A 397 -12.11 7.27 -27.46
C ASN A 397 -12.86 5.95 -27.56
N LEU A 398 -13.44 5.47 -26.45
CA LEU A 398 -14.22 4.23 -26.45
C LEU A 398 -15.53 4.44 -27.21
N GLU A 399 -15.74 3.68 -28.29
CA GLU A 399 -16.95 3.75 -29.12
C GLU A 399 -18.01 2.70 -28.74
N SER A 400 -17.58 1.51 -28.31
CA SER A 400 -18.44 0.41 -27.86
C SER A 400 -17.74 -0.46 -26.80
N PHE A 401 -18.52 -1.25 -26.04
CA PHE A 401 -17.98 -2.21 -25.05
C PHE A 401 -17.60 -3.57 -25.61
N ALA A 402 -18.19 -3.96 -26.74
CA ALA A 402 -18.05 -5.24 -27.41
C ALA A 402 -18.59 -5.07 -28.83
N GLU A 403 -18.30 -6.03 -29.73
CA GLU A 403 -18.84 -6.02 -31.10
C GLU A 403 -20.38 -6.12 -31.09
N ASP A 404 -20.91 -7.05 -30.31
CA ASP A 404 -22.36 -7.18 -30.05
C ASP A 404 -22.89 -6.17 -29.01
N GLY A 405 -21.99 -5.39 -28.38
CA GLY A 405 -22.27 -4.43 -27.32
C GLY A 405 -22.78 -4.99 -25.99
N ARG A 406 -22.97 -6.30 -25.87
CA ARG A 406 -23.54 -6.97 -24.68
C ARG A 406 -22.57 -7.05 -23.52
N LEU A 407 -23.07 -6.70 -22.33
CA LEU A 407 -22.34 -6.85 -21.08
C LEU A 407 -22.42 -8.30 -20.54
N PRO A 408 -21.47 -8.73 -19.70
CA PRO A 408 -21.49 -10.05 -19.07
C PRO A 408 -22.75 -10.28 -18.21
N PRO A 409 -23.44 -11.44 -18.34
CA PRO A 409 -24.77 -11.65 -17.77
C PRO A 409 -24.83 -11.73 -16.23
N ASN A 410 -23.69 -12.03 -15.61
CA ASN A 410 -23.57 -12.33 -14.17
C ASN A 410 -22.98 -11.17 -13.35
N LEU A 411 -22.88 -9.99 -13.94
CA LEU A 411 -22.41 -8.76 -13.28
C LEU A 411 -23.29 -8.42 -12.09
N ARG A 412 -22.64 -8.06 -10.97
CA ARG A 412 -23.27 -7.53 -9.75
C ARG A 412 -23.01 -6.05 -9.56
N TYR A 413 -21.83 -5.61 -9.97
CA TYR A 413 -21.41 -4.21 -9.92
C TYR A 413 -20.98 -3.75 -11.31
N PHE A 414 -21.54 -2.63 -11.75
CA PHE A 414 -21.13 -1.97 -12.98
C PHE A 414 -20.92 -0.47 -12.73
N SER A 415 -19.72 0.03 -13.00
CA SER A 415 -19.39 1.45 -12.95
C SER A 415 -18.96 1.96 -14.32
N ILE A 416 -19.53 3.09 -14.72
CA ILE A 416 -19.21 3.78 -15.97
C ILE A 416 -19.00 5.28 -15.75
N GLY A 417 -17.92 5.86 -16.27
CA GLY A 417 -17.71 7.30 -16.14
C GLY A 417 -16.95 7.96 -17.27
N ASN A 418 -17.25 9.23 -17.57
CA ASN A 418 -16.44 10.09 -18.44
C ASN A 418 -16.08 9.50 -19.82
N CYS A 419 -16.94 8.65 -20.41
CA CYS A 419 -16.75 8.04 -21.72
C CYS A 419 -17.50 8.83 -22.80
N LYS A 420 -16.82 9.81 -23.43
CA LYS A 420 -17.47 10.82 -24.28
C LYS A 420 -17.93 10.33 -25.65
N ARG A 421 -17.28 9.31 -26.21
CA ARG A 421 -17.58 8.77 -27.55
C ARG A 421 -18.54 7.59 -27.55
N LEU A 422 -18.89 7.05 -26.38
CA LEU A 422 -19.94 6.04 -26.26
C LEU A 422 -21.25 6.66 -26.72
N ARG A 423 -21.76 6.21 -27.86
CA ARG A 423 -22.98 6.78 -28.43
C ARG A 423 -24.17 6.40 -27.57
N ALA A 424 -24.94 7.40 -27.15
CA ALA A 424 -26.21 7.21 -26.44
C ALA A 424 -27.18 6.29 -27.20
N SER A 425 -27.21 6.34 -28.53
CA SER A 425 -28.04 5.46 -29.37
C SER A 425 -27.66 3.98 -29.26
N SER A 426 -26.43 3.67 -28.87
CA SER A 426 -25.96 2.31 -28.65
C SER A 426 -26.40 1.75 -27.29
N VAL A 427 -26.89 2.58 -26.37
CA VAL A 427 -27.22 2.17 -25.01
C VAL A 427 -28.49 1.31 -24.97
N GLY A 428 -29.53 1.70 -25.73
CA GLY A 428 -30.84 1.03 -25.75
C GLY A 428 -30.89 -0.28 -26.51
N GLU A 429 -30.21 -0.38 -27.64
CA GLU A 429 -30.22 -1.58 -28.47
C GLU A 429 -29.13 -2.61 -28.08
N TYR A 430 -28.02 -2.19 -27.43
CA TYR A 430 -26.83 -3.05 -27.38
C TYR A 430 -26.33 -3.44 -25.98
N TRP A 431 -26.56 -2.66 -24.92
CA TRP A 431 -25.92 -2.98 -23.62
C TRP A 431 -26.58 -4.17 -22.90
N GLY A 432 -27.86 -4.43 -23.20
CA GLY A 432 -28.61 -5.52 -22.58
C GLY A 432 -28.76 -5.37 -21.05
N LEU A 433 -28.67 -4.16 -20.51
CA LEU A 433 -28.71 -3.91 -19.05
C LEU A 433 -29.92 -4.52 -18.37
N GLN A 434 -31.10 -4.47 -18.99
CA GLN A 434 -32.32 -5.08 -18.45
C GLN A 434 -32.25 -6.62 -18.35
N ALA A 435 -31.40 -7.26 -19.16
CA ALA A 435 -31.18 -8.70 -19.12
C ALA A 435 -30.17 -9.12 -18.03
N LEU A 436 -29.50 -8.17 -17.37
CA LEU A 436 -28.55 -8.43 -16.30
C LEU A 436 -29.27 -8.72 -14.98
N VAL A 437 -29.80 -9.94 -14.84
CA VAL A 437 -30.58 -10.37 -13.67
C VAL A 437 -29.79 -10.42 -12.36
N SER A 438 -28.46 -10.32 -12.42
CA SER A 438 -27.58 -10.29 -11.24
C SER A 438 -27.15 -8.88 -10.84
N LEU A 439 -27.50 -7.84 -11.61
CA LEU A 439 -26.95 -6.50 -11.37
C LEU A 439 -27.60 -5.87 -10.14
N GLU A 440 -26.80 -5.65 -9.10
CA GLU A 440 -27.21 -5.12 -7.80
C GLU A 440 -26.81 -3.66 -7.64
N GLN A 441 -25.67 -3.26 -8.21
CA GLN A 441 -25.09 -1.93 -8.06
C GLN A 441 -24.69 -1.34 -9.41
N PHE A 442 -25.10 -0.09 -9.64
CA PHE A 442 -24.77 0.66 -10.84
C PHE A 442 -24.28 2.05 -10.44
N GLU A 443 -23.14 2.43 -11.00
CA GLU A 443 -22.50 3.72 -10.75
C GLU A 443 -22.24 4.44 -12.06
N ILE A 444 -22.59 5.73 -12.09
CA ILE A 444 -22.36 6.61 -13.23
C ILE A 444 -21.66 7.90 -12.82
N ILE A 445 -20.56 8.24 -13.49
CA ILE A 445 -19.71 9.39 -13.15
C ILE A 445 -19.54 10.31 -14.37
N GLY A 446 -20.08 11.53 -14.34
CA GLY A 446 -19.85 12.54 -15.41
C GLY A 446 -20.33 12.18 -16.82
N SER A 447 -21.11 11.11 -16.98
CA SER A 447 -21.67 10.63 -18.26
C SER A 447 -23.14 11.05 -18.44
N ASP A 448 -23.41 12.35 -18.46
CA ASP A 448 -24.77 12.92 -18.49
C ASP A 448 -25.65 12.34 -19.61
N HIS A 449 -25.12 12.26 -20.84
CA HIS A 449 -25.84 11.78 -22.03
C HIS A 449 -26.22 10.30 -21.93
N VAL A 450 -25.38 9.47 -21.30
CA VAL A 450 -25.68 8.05 -21.05
C VAL A 450 -26.83 7.95 -20.06
N LEU A 451 -26.74 8.65 -18.92
CA LEU A 451 -27.78 8.63 -17.90
C LEU A 451 -29.11 9.12 -18.47
N GLU A 452 -29.10 10.19 -19.25
CA GLU A 452 -30.29 10.76 -19.87
C GLU A 452 -31.02 9.75 -20.78
N THR A 453 -30.28 8.93 -21.54
CA THR A 453 -30.85 7.86 -22.36
C THR A 453 -31.37 6.71 -21.51
N LEU A 454 -30.59 6.25 -20.53
CA LEU A 454 -30.98 5.17 -19.61
C LEU A 454 -32.31 5.48 -18.91
N LEU A 455 -32.52 6.74 -18.50
CA LEU A 455 -33.76 7.19 -17.87
C LEU A 455 -34.92 7.36 -18.86
N LYS A 456 -34.65 7.85 -20.09
CA LYS A 456 -35.69 8.04 -21.12
C LYS A 456 -36.32 6.71 -21.54
N GLU A 457 -35.48 5.72 -21.73
CA GLU A 457 -35.83 4.42 -22.29
C GLU A 457 -36.07 3.35 -21.21
N GLN A 458 -35.93 3.71 -19.92
CA GLN A 458 -36.12 2.82 -18.77
C GLN A 458 -35.21 1.58 -18.80
N LEU A 459 -33.97 1.73 -19.28
CA LEU A 459 -33.05 0.62 -19.56
C LEU A 459 -32.34 0.05 -18.32
N LEU A 460 -32.46 0.72 -17.17
CA LEU A 460 -31.89 0.22 -15.91
C LEU A 460 -32.68 -1.00 -15.42
N PRO A 461 -32.00 -2.08 -14.97
CA PRO A 461 -32.66 -3.30 -14.52
C PRO A 461 -33.39 -3.10 -13.18
N THR A 462 -34.52 -3.80 -13.01
CA THR A 462 -35.32 -3.74 -11.78
C THR A 462 -34.70 -4.44 -10.59
N THR A 463 -33.63 -5.22 -10.80
CA THR A 463 -32.82 -5.91 -9.78
C THR A 463 -31.87 -4.96 -9.03
N LEU A 464 -31.74 -3.71 -9.49
CA LEU A 464 -30.81 -2.75 -8.95
C LEU A 464 -31.18 -2.36 -7.51
N HIS A 465 -30.27 -2.59 -6.57
CA HIS A 465 -30.43 -2.24 -5.15
C HIS A 465 -29.78 -0.89 -4.83
N THR A 466 -28.67 -0.57 -5.51
CA THR A 466 -27.92 0.67 -5.28
C THR A 466 -27.65 1.38 -6.60
N LEU A 467 -28.05 2.65 -6.68
CA LEU A 467 -27.73 3.55 -7.78
C LEU A 467 -26.86 4.70 -7.27
N ARG A 468 -25.69 4.87 -7.88
CA ARG A 468 -24.74 5.93 -7.57
C ARG A 468 -24.58 6.87 -8.77
N ILE A 469 -24.85 8.15 -8.56
CA ILE A 469 -24.77 9.20 -9.57
C ILE A 469 -23.79 10.25 -9.08
N HIS A 470 -22.70 10.43 -9.81
CA HIS A 470 -21.59 11.31 -9.44
C HIS A 470 -21.29 12.32 -10.55
N SER A 471 -20.96 13.54 -10.15
CA SER A 471 -20.30 14.55 -11.01
C SER A 471 -21.03 14.85 -12.33
N LEU A 472 -22.37 14.86 -12.35
CA LEU A 472 -23.13 15.26 -13.53
C LEU A 472 -23.01 16.77 -13.79
N SER A 473 -22.65 17.12 -15.02
CA SER A 473 -22.23 18.48 -15.35
C SER A 473 -23.23 19.26 -16.20
N THR A 474 -24.16 18.61 -16.89
CA THR A 474 -25.10 19.24 -17.83
C THR A 474 -26.56 18.88 -17.56
N LEU A 475 -26.82 17.72 -16.96
CA LEU A 475 -28.17 17.22 -16.72
C LEU A 475 -28.88 18.07 -15.67
N LYS A 476 -29.93 18.77 -16.09
CA LYS A 476 -30.72 19.65 -15.21
C LYS A 476 -31.78 18.92 -14.40
N SER A 477 -32.21 17.74 -14.84
CA SER A 477 -33.28 17.02 -14.18
C SER A 477 -33.28 15.52 -14.49
N LEU A 478 -33.74 14.72 -13.53
CA LEU A 478 -34.04 13.29 -13.69
C LEU A 478 -35.51 13.04 -14.15
N ASP A 479 -36.25 14.09 -14.51
CA ASP A 479 -37.71 14.16 -14.71
C ASP A 479 -38.26 13.54 -16.02
N ARG A 480 -37.63 12.48 -16.54
CA ARG A 480 -38.24 11.66 -17.62
C ARG A 480 -39.22 10.66 -16.99
N LYS A 481 -39.43 9.47 -17.58
CA LYS A 481 -40.18 8.36 -16.97
C LYS A 481 -39.59 7.85 -15.62
N GLY A 482 -38.70 8.63 -15.02
CA GLY A 482 -38.19 8.53 -13.68
C GLY A 482 -37.31 7.32 -13.41
N LEU A 483 -37.05 7.15 -12.11
CA LEU A 483 -36.49 5.92 -11.53
C LEU A 483 -37.60 4.97 -11.06
N GLY A 484 -38.89 5.32 -11.28
CA GLY A 484 -40.04 4.67 -10.66
C GLY A 484 -40.21 3.20 -10.99
N HIS A 485 -39.65 2.72 -12.12
CA HIS A 485 -39.67 1.30 -12.47
C HIS A 485 -38.68 0.45 -11.67
N LEU A 486 -37.72 1.05 -10.95
CA LEU A 486 -36.70 0.36 -10.16
C LEU A 486 -37.26 -0.09 -8.81
N THR A 487 -38.10 -1.12 -8.83
CA THR A 487 -38.85 -1.62 -7.66
C THR A 487 -38.00 -2.24 -6.56
N SER A 488 -36.72 -2.57 -6.83
CA SER A 488 -35.79 -3.11 -5.81
C SER A 488 -34.79 -2.07 -5.29
N LEU A 489 -34.86 -0.82 -5.77
CA LEU A 489 -33.88 0.20 -5.42
C LEU A 489 -34.02 0.60 -3.96
N GLN A 490 -32.97 0.40 -3.17
CA GLN A 490 -32.90 0.70 -1.74
C GLN A 490 -32.05 1.92 -1.46
N ASN A 491 -30.92 2.07 -2.15
CA ASN A 491 -29.97 3.15 -1.90
C ASN A 491 -29.77 4.00 -3.15
N LEU A 492 -29.99 5.31 -3.02
CA LEU A 492 -29.73 6.29 -4.07
C LEU A 492 -28.71 7.32 -3.58
N TYR A 493 -27.56 7.39 -4.23
CA TYR A 493 -26.53 8.39 -3.97
C TYR A 493 -26.47 9.35 -5.15
N ILE A 494 -26.57 10.65 -4.87
CA ILE A 494 -26.39 11.73 -5.83
C ILE A 494 -25.35 12.67 -5.25
N THR A 495 -24.17 12.72 -5.85
CA THR A 495 -23.10 13.59 -5.35
C THR A 495 -22.43 14.40 -6.44
N ASP A 496 -21.97 15.60 -6.10
CA ASP A 496 -21.26 16.53 -7.00
C ASP A 496 -22.03 16.86 -8.31
N CYS A 497 -23.37 16.83 -8.28
CA CYS A 497 -24.22 17.09 -9.44
C CYS A 497 -24.64 18.57 -9.49
N ASN A 498 -23.73 19.44 -9.91
CA ASN A 498 -23.85 20.89 -9.75
C ASN A 498 -25.01 21.56 -10.49
N ASN A 499 -25.46 20.98 -11.61
CA ASN A 499 -26.55 21.55 -12.43
C ASN A 499 -27.90 20.86 -12.22
N LEU A 500 -27.96 19.81 -11.39
CA LEU A 500 -29.18 19.03 -11.22
C LEU A 500 -30.19 19.78 -10.34
N GLN A 501 -31.34 20.16 -10.88
CA GLN A 501 -32.29 21.08 -10.22
C GLN A 501 -33.47 20.36 -9.56
N CYS A 502 -33.85 19.18 -10.05
CA CYS A 502 -34.92 18.37 -9.47
C CYS A 502 -34.77 16.88 -9.72
N LEU A 503 -35.29 16.11 -8.78
CA LEU A 503 -35.55 14.67 -8.89
C LEU A 503 -36.80 14.42 -9.75
N PRO A 504 -37.14 13.17 -10.12
CA PRO A 504 -38.29 12.88 -10.97
C PRO A 504 -39.61 13.43 -10.41
N LYS A 505 -40.46 14.07 -11.23
CA LYS A 505 -41.76 14.61 -10.77
C LYS A 505 -42.72 13.53 -10.27
N GLU A 506 -42.65 12.35 -10.89
CA GLU A 506 -43.46 11.17 -10.55
C GLU A 506 -43.13 10.59 -9.15
N GLY A 507 -42.02 11.03 -8.53
CA GLY A 507 -41.53 10.54 -7.25
C GLY A 507 -40.38 9.54 -7.39
N LEU A 508 -39.75 9.22 -6.27
CA LEU A 508 -38.76 8.13 -6.18
C LEU A 508 -39.45 6.79 -5.86
N PRO A 509 -38.82 5.64 -6.14
CA PRO A 509 -39.39 4.33 -5.87
C PRO A 509 -39.75 4.16 -4.39
N PRO A 510 -40.89 3.52 -4.07
CA PRO A 510 -41.31 3.30 -2.68
C PRO A 510 -40.40 2.31 -1.93
N SER A 511 -39.57 1.56 -2.64
CA SER A 511 -38.57 0.63 -2.06
C SER A 511 -37.36 1.34 -1.44
N LEU A 512 -37.19 2.64 -1.69
CA LEU A 512 -35.98 3.37 -1.31
C LEU A 512 -35.92 3.55 0.22
N SER A 513 -34.85 3.03 0.82
CA SER A 513 -34.58 3.10 2.26
C SER A 513 -33.62 4.24 2.61
N TYR A 514 -32.73 4.60 1.69
CA TYR A 514 -31.69 5.60 1.90
C TYR A 514 -31.48 6.49 0.67
N LEU A 515 -31.49 7.81 0.90
CA LEU A 515 -31.19 8.83 -0.10
C LEU A 515 -30.05 9.72 0.41
N CYS A 516 -28.97 9.82 -0.35
CA CYS A 516 -27.86 10.71 -0.09
C CYS A 516 -27.73 11.76 -1.21
N ILE A 517 -27.74 13.04 -0.85
CA ILE A 517 -27.53 14.18 -1.74
C ILE A 517 -26.42 15.06 -1.16
N ASN A 518 -25.20 14.92 -1.67
CA ASN A 518 -24.03 15.65 -1.15
C ASN A 518 -23.31 16.44 -2.24
N TYR A 519 -22.83 17.64 -1.93
CA TYR A 519 -22.16 18.52 -2.89
C TYR A 519 -23.03 18.84 -4.12
N CYS A 520 -24.35 18.99 -3.93
CA CYS A 520 -25.32 19.28 -4.98
C CYS A 520 -26.07 20.58 -4.68
N PRO A 521 -25.47 21.77 -4.91
CA PRO A 521 -25.94 23.04 -4.34
C PRO A 521 -27.41 23.38 -4.68
N THR A 522 -27.85 23.08 -5.90
CA THR A 522 -29.22 23.30 -6.36
C THR A 522 -30.24 22.37 -5.70
N LEU A 523 -29.94 21.06 -5.59
CA LEU A 523 -30.80 20.09 -4.91
C LEU A 523 -30.81 20.33 -3.40
N GLU A 524 -29.65 20.54 -2.79
CA GLU A 524 -29.52 20.80 -1.35
C GLU A 524 -30.37 22.01 -0.97
N LYS A 525 -30.25 23.13 -1.69
CA LYS A 525 -31.07 24.33 -1.44
C LYS A 525 -32.56 24.07 -1.59
N ARG A 526 -32.96 23.23 -2.56
CA ARG A 526 -34.37 22.90 -2.82
C ARG A 526 -35.00 22.09 -1.69
N TYR A 527 -34.27 21.14 -1.13
CA TYR A 527 -34.78 20.25 -0.07
C TYR A 527 -34.46 20.72 1.35
N LYS A 528 -33.61 21.76 1.51
CA LYS A 528 -33.18 22.31 2.81
C LYS A 528 -34.32 22.64 3.77
N ASN A 529 -35.41 23.21 3.28
CA ASN A 529 -36.50 23.69 4.13
C ASN A 529 -37.45 22.58 4.61
N LYS A 530 -37.28 21.33 4.15
CA LYS A 530 -38.08 20.15 4.57
C LYS A 530 -39.60 20.34 4.47
N THR A 531 -40.04 21.18 3.52
CA THR A 531 -41.44 21.56 3.33
C THR A 531 -41.78 21.72 1.86
N GLY A 532 -43.06 21.56 1.48
CA GLY A 532 -43.55 21.82 0.14
C GLY A 532 -43.73 20.56 -0.72
N GLN A 533 -44.23 20.76 -1.95
CA GLN A 533 -44.62 19.66 -2.86
C GLN A 533 -43.45 18.76 -3.27
N ASP A 534 -42.22 19.29 -3.33
CA ASP A 534 -41.06 18.48 -3.68
C ASP A 534 -40.55 17.65 -2.50
N TRP A 535 -40.62 18.17 -1.27
CA TRP A 535 -40.28 17.41 -0.07
C TRP A 535 -41.22 16.22 0.13
N ALA A 536 -42.53 16.41 -0.12
CA ALA A 536 -43.52 15.35 -0.02
C ALA A 536 -43.16 14.12 -0.88
N LYS A 537 -42.46 14.31 -2.01
CA LYS A 537 -42.03 13.23 -2.91
C LYS A 537 -40.90 12.36 -2.36
N ILE A 538 -40.13 12.86 -1.40
CA ILE A 538 -39.00 12.13 -0.80
C ILE A 538 -39.22 11.81 0.69
N SER A 539 -40.18 12.46 1.34
CA SER A 539 -40.47 12.30 2.78
C SER A 539 -40.89 10.89 3.23
N HIS A 540 -41.21 10.00 2.29
CA HIS A 540 -41.52 8.59 2.58
C HIS A 540 -40.25 7.74 2.83
N ILE A 541 -39.07 8.26 2.52
CA ILE A 541 -37.79 7.56 2.63
C ILE A 541 -37.32 7.59 4.09
N PRO A 542 -37.03 6.42 4.71
CA PRO A 542 -36.63 6.32 6.12
C PRO A 542 -35.38 7.10 6.52
N CYS A 543 -34.39 7.23 5.63
CA CYS A 543 -33.16 7.93 5.95
C CYS A 543 -32.74 8.82 4.77
N ILE A 544 -32.67 10.13 5.02
CA ILE A 544 -32.32 11.14 4.01
C ILE A 544 -31.13 11.95 4.51
N GLU A 545 -30.03 11.88 3.78
CA GLU A 545 -28.83 12.69 3.99
C GLU A 545 -28.74 13.79 2.93
N ILE A 546 -28.69 15.04 3.36
CA ILE A 546 -28.56 16.22 2.48
C ILE A 546 -27.42 17.10 3.00
N GLY A 547 -26.32 17.14 2.27
CA GLY A 547 -25.12 17.89 2.63
C GLY A 547 -24.43 17.35 3.88
N LYS A 548 -24.68 17.98 5.03
CA LYS A 548 -24.19 17.52 6.35
C LYS A 548 -25.32 17.12 7.30
N GLU A 549 -26.57 17.25 6.86
CA GLU A 549 -27.73 16.94 7.68
C GLU A 549 -28.23 15.52 7.39
N VAL A 550 -28.50 14.76 8.46
CA VAL A 550 -29.16 13.46 8.40
C VAL A 550 -30.56 13.58 8.99
N ILE A 551 -31.55 13.02 8.30
CA ILE A 551 -32.97 13.08 8.65
C ILE A 551 -33.47 11.63 8.71
N ILE A 552 -34.04 11.26 9.85
CA ILE A 552 -34.53 9.90 10.19
C ILE A 552 -36.01 10.01 10.55
#